data_AF-A0A6G7LY09-F1
#
_entry.id   AF-A0A6G7LY09-F1
#
_cell.length_a   1.000
_cell.length_b   1.000
_cell.length_c   1.000
_cell.angle_alpha   90.00
_cell.angle_beta   90.00
_cell.angle_gamma   90.00
#
_symmetry.space_group_name_H-M   'P 1'
#
loop_
_entity.id
_entity.type
_entity.pdbx_description
1 polymer ?
#
loop_
_entity_poly.entity_id
_entity_poly.type
_entity_poly.pdbx_seq_one_letter_code
_entity_poly.pdbx_strand_id
1 'polypeptide(L)'
;MDRGWQLGESELYRGFVPSEKLVLTHKGRSFELARKRRVIESGPVEYLCCDALQQTISRIYRRAGIKGGSSHSGRRTLASRVLSQTGRIEDVQQVLGHIDVDHSWPYLDVDPRVIRRAFEIAL
;
A
#
# COMPACT_ATOMS: atom_id res chain seq x y z
N MET A 1 -1.79 28.24 8.44
CA MET A 1 -0.61 27.36 8.30
C MET A 1 -1.06 26.08 7.64
N ASP A 2 -0.66 25.88 6.39
CA ASP A 2 -0.94 24.64 5.68
C ASP A 2 -0.24 23.47 6.39
N ARG A 3 -1.03 22.49 6.83
CA ARG A 3 -0.54 21.31 7.55
C ARG A 3 -0.09 20.28 6.52
N GLY A 4 1.16 20.34 6.09
CA GLY A 4 1.69 19.43 5.09
C GLY A 4 3.21 19.49 4.96
N TRP A 5 3.73 18.52 4.21
CA TRP A 5 5.08 18.58 3.65
C TRP A 5 5.10 19.55 2.46
N GLN A 6 6.24 20.18 2.24
CA GLN A 6 6.47 21.17 1.20
C GLN A 6 7.43 20.63 0.15
N LEU A 7 7.35 21.25 -1.03
CA LEU A 7 8.35 21.07 -2.07
C LEU A 7 9.40 22.18 -1.90
N GLY A 8 10.67 21.79 -1.91
CA GLY A 8 11.80 22.71 -1.98
C GLY A 8 12.24 22.98 -3.42
N GLU A 9 13.29 23.78 -3.56
CA GLU A 9 13.85 24.16 -4.87
C GLU A 9 14.76 23.08 -5.49
N SER A 10 15.18 22.09 -4.69
CA SER A 10 16.08 21.03 -5.15
C SER A 10 15.31 19.91 -5.84
N GLU A 11 15.84 19.36 -6.94
CA GLU A 11 15.30 18.14 -7.55
C GLU A 11 15.61 16.86 -6.74
N LEU A 12 16.53 16.95 -5.76
CA LEU A 12 16.82 15.85 -4.85
C LEU A 12 15.57 15.44 -4.07
N TYR A 13 15.47 14.15 -3.74
CA TYR A 13 14.30 13.59 -3.05
C TYR A 13 12.97 13.89 -3.76
N ARG A 14 12.99 14.03 -5.10
CA ARG A 14 11.81 14.32 -5.92
C ARG A 14 11.15 15.66 -5.56
N GLY A 15 11.95 16.64 -5.11
CA GLY A 15 11.44 17.96 -4.71
C GLY A 15 11.06 18.07 -3.24
N PHE A 16 11.05 16.99 -2.46
CA PHE A 16 10.64 17.07 -1.05
C PHE A 16 11.75 17.65 -0.17
N VAL A 17 11.37 18.52 0.77
CA VAL A 17 12.30 19.04 1.78
C VAL A 17 12.73 17.91 2.74
N PRO A 18 14.02 17.53 2.81
CA PRO A 18 14.45 16.33 3.55
C PRO A 18 14.27 16.41 5.07
N SER A 19 14.30 17.63 5.62
CA SER A 19 14.11 17.86 7.05
C SER A 19 12.64 17.75 7.48
N GLU A 20 11.70 17.85 6.54
CA GLU A 20 10.27 17.77 6.82
C GLU A 20 9.76 16.34 6.92
N LYS A 21 8.63 16.16 7.61
CA LYS A 21 8.01 14.85 7.80
C LYS A 21 6.93 14.63 6.76
N LEU A 22 7.11 13.59 5.94
CA LEU A 22 6.16 13.23 4.88
C LEU A 22 4.80 12.76 5.44
N VAL A 23 4.82 12.00 6.53
CA VAL A 23 3.61 11.45 7.14
C VAL A 23 3.37 12.15 8.47
N LEU A 24 2.22 12.82 8.53
CA LEU A 24 1.80 13.60 9.69
C LEU A 24 0.54 13.00 10.31
N THR A 25 0.46 13.08 11.64
CA THR A 25 -0.77 12.80 12.39
C THR A 25 -1.83 13.88 12.12
N HIS A 26 -3.08 13.64 12.53
CA HIS A 26 -4.15 14.63 12.42
C HIS A 26 -3.84 15.97 13.15
N LYS A 27 -2.94 15.94 14.14
CA LYS A 27 -2.44 17.10 14.87
C LYS A 27 -1.24 17.79 14.20
N GLY A 28 -0.81 17.33 13.03
CA GLY A 28 0.36 17.87 12.32
C GLY A 28 1.72 17.47 12.92
N ARG A 29 1.75 16.50 13.85
CA ARG A 29 3.00 15.97 14.40
C ARG A 29 3.55 14.86 13.52
N SER A 30 4.85 14.56 13.67
CA SER A 30 5.51 13.39 13.09
C SER A 30 4.70 12.11 13.30
N PHE A 31 4.70 11.22 12.30
CA PHE A 31 4.12 9.89 12.41
C PHE A 31 4.62 9.14 13.64
N GLU A 32 3.68 8.54 14.37
CA GLU A 32 3.91 7.59 15.44
C GLU A 32 2.83 6.51 15.38
N LEU A 33 3.12 5.33 15.94
CA LEU A 33 2.13 4.28 16.09
C LEU A 33 1.14 4.66 17.18
N ALA A 34 -0.16 4.67 16.84
CA ALA A 34 -1.20 4.95 17.81
C ALA A 34 -1.58 3.66 18.54
N ARG A 35 -1.63 3.71 19.88
CA ARG A 35 -2.18 2.63 20.71
C ARG A 35 -3.70 2.62 20.59
N LYS A 36 -4.27 1.46 20.31
CA LYS A 36 -5.72 1.24 20.23
C LYS A 36 -6.12 0.08 21.13
N ARG A 37 -7.24 0.28 21.84
CA ARG A 37 -7.90 -0.75 22.64
C ARG A 37 -9.21 -1.14 21.97
N ARG A 38 -9.45 -2.43 21.78
CA ARG A 38 -10.70 -3.00 21.29
C ARG A 38 -11.15 -4.13 22.21
N VAL A 39 -12.46 -4.24 22.42
CA VAL A 39 -13.05 -5.41 23.04
C VAL A 39 -13.47 -6.35 21.92
N ILE A 40 -12.95 -7.57 21.93
CA ILE A 40 -13.33 -8.67 21.04
C ILE A 40 -13.92 -9.81 21.89
N GLU A 41 -14.42 -10.87 21.25
CA GLU A 41 -15.05 -12.00 21.95
C GLU A 41 -14.14 -12.66 23.00
N SER A 42 -12.83 -12.71 22.74
CA SER A 42 -11.83 -13.25 23.68
C SER A 42 -11.38 -12.26 24.77
N GLY A 43 -11.94 -11.05 24.80
CA GLY A 43 -11.62 -10.01 25.80
C GLY A 43 -10.99 -8.74 25.20
N PRO A 44 -10.50 -7.82 26.06
CA PRO A 44 -9.86 -6.59 25.61
C PRO A 44 -8.47 -6.86 25.02
N VAL A 45 -8.23 -6.32 23.82
CA VAL A 45 -6.95 -6.35 23.11
C VAL A 45 -6.44 -4.93 22.91
N GLU A 46 -5.16 -4.72 23.21
CA GLU A 46 -4.45 -3.49 22.90
C GLU A 46 -3.43 -3.75 21.78
N TYR A 47 -3.40 -2.89 20.77
CA TYR A 47 -2.49 -3.03 19.63
C TYR A 47 -2.03 -1.67 19.11
N LEU A 48 -0.92 -1.69 18.37
CA LEU A 48 -0.36 -0.52 17.70
C LEU A 48 -0.88 -0.43 16.27
N CYS A 49 -1.22 0.78 15.82
CA CYS A 49 -1.75 1.00 14.49
C CYS A 49 -1.11 2.21 13.78
N CYS A 50 -1.03 2.11 12.45
CA CYS A 50 -0.41 3.12 11.59
C CYS A 50 -1.44 4.09 10.99
N ASP A 51 -2.40 4.57 11.77
CA ASP A 51 -3.56 5.34 11.27
C ASP A 51 -3.17 6.54 10.39
N ALA A 52 -2.20 7.33 10.85
CA ALA A 52 -1.75 8.53 10.14
C ALA A 52 -1.14 8.18 8.77
N LEU A 53 -0.41 7.06 8.69
CA LEU A 53 0.13 6.56 7.42
C LEU A 53 -1.00 6.07 6.50
N GLN A 54 -1.92 5.24 7.01
CA GLN A 54 -3.06 4.74 6.25
C GLN A 54 -3.88 5.90 5.66
N GLN A 55 -4.22 6.89 6.49
CA GLN A 55 -4.97 8.07 6.05
C GLN A 55 -4.20 8.89 5.02
N THR A 56 -2.88 8.99 5.14
CA THR A 56 -2.04 9.71 4.17
C THR A 56 -2.07 9.01 2.82
N ILE A 57 -1.90 7.70 2.76
CA ILE A 57 -2.00 6.93 1.51
C ILE A 57 -3.39 7.01 0.89
N SER A 58 -4.46 6.83 1.67
CA SER A 58 -5.83 6.97 1.16
C SER A 58 -6.15 8.38 0.64
N ARG A 59 -5.57 9.43 1.25
CA ARG A 59 -5.68 10.80 0.74
C ARG A 59 -4.95 10.99 -0.59
N ILE A 60 -3.76 10.42 -0.73
CA ILE A 60 -2.99 10.45 -2.00
C ILE A 60 -3.82 9.80 -3.11
N TYR A 61 -4.35 8.60 -2.88
CA TYR A 61 -5.20 7.93 -3.87
C TYR A 61 -6.45 8.73 -4.22
N ARG A 62 -7.16 9.27 -3.22
CA ARG A 62 -8.34 10.11 -3.46
C ARG A 62 -8.02 11.36 -4.29
N ARG A 63 -6.89 12.03 -4.00
CA ARG A 63 -6.44 13.21 -4.74
C ARG A 63 -6.04 12.88 -6.17
N ALA A 64 -5.55 11.67 -6.42
CA ALA A 64 -5.29 11.15 -7.76
C ALA A 64 -6.56 10.64 -8.48
N GLY A 65 -7.76 10.85 -7.92
CA GLY A 65 -9.03 10.41 -8.51
C GLY A 65 -9.36 8.92 -8.29
N ILE A 66 -8.56 8.20 -7.51
CA ILE A 66 -8.77 6.77 -7.23
C ILE A 66 -9.72 6.62 -6.05
N LYS A 67 -10.94 6.16 -6.33
CA LYS A 67 -11.97 5.87 -5.31
C LYS A 67 -11.63 4.57 -4.57
N GLY A 68 -11.82 4.55 -3.25
CA GLY A 68 -11.59 3.36 -2.43
C GLY A 68 -10.12 2.93 -2.26
N GLY A 69 -9.15 3.72 -2.75
CA GLY A 69 -7.73 3.39 -2.64
C GLY A 69 -7.23 3.36 -1.19
N SER A 70 -6.47 2.31 -0.87
CA SER A 70 -5.83 2.09 0.42
C SER A 70 -4.38 1.59 0.23
N SER A 71 -3.59 1.56 1.31
CA SER A 71 -2.26 0.93 1.28
C SER A 71 -2.30 -0.51 0.77
N HIS A 72 -3.36 -1.26 1.10
CA HIS A 72 -3.53 -2.63 0.62
C HIS A 72 -3.83 -2.69 -0.88
N SER A 73 -4.57 -1.72 -1.43
CA SER A 73 -4.79 -1.59 -2.87
C SER A 73 -3.45 -1.47 -3.63
N GLY A 74 -2.54 -0.63 -3.12
CA GLY A 74 -1.20 -0.50 -3.69
C GLY A 74 -0.39 -1.79 -3.64
N ARG A 75 -0.45 -2.51 -2.50
CA ARG A 75 0.23 -3.80 -2.33
C ARG A 75 -0.29 -4.87 -3.32
N ARG A 76 -1.61 -4.93 -3.56
CA ARG A 76 -2.22 -5.79 -4.58
C ARG A 76 -1.77 -5.43 -5.99
N THR A 77 -1.78 -4.13 -6.34
CA THR A 77 -1.31 -3.67 -7.65
C THR A 77 0.15 -4.02 -7.89
N LEU A 78 1.02 -3.90 -6.87
CA LEU A 78 2.42 -4.33 -6.97
C LEU A 78 2.51 -5.83 -7.27
N ALA A 79 1.78 -6.66 -6.53
CA ALA A 79 1.75 -8.11 -6.71
C ALA A 79 1.34 -8.51 -8.14
N SER A 80 0.20 -8.01 -8.62
CA SER A 80 -0.26 -8.27 -9.99
C SER A 80 0.74 -7.81 -11.05
N ARG A 81 1.40 -6.66 -10.84
CA ARG A 81 2.40 -6.14 -11.80
C ARG A 81 3.63 -7.02 -11.86
N VAL A 82 4.18 -7.41 -10.71
CA VAL A 82 5.33 -8.32 -10.63
C VAL A 82 4.99 -9.61 -11.37
N LEU A 83 3.85 -10.25 -11.06
CA LEU A 83 3.44 -11.47 -11.75
C LEU A 83 3.30 -11.27 -13.25
N SER A 84 2.69 -10.16 -13.69
CA SER A 84 2.50 -9.88 -15.13
C SER A 84 3.81 -9.69 -15.89
N GLN A 85 4.87 -9.23 -15.21
CA GLN A 85 6.17 -8.94 -15.81
C GLN A 85 7.12 -10.14 -15.75
N THR A 86 7.07 -10.92 -14.66
CA THR A 86 8.01 -12.03 -14.45
C THR A 86 7.41 -13.39 -14.79
N GLY A 87 6.09 -13.53 -14.74
CA GLY A 87 5.38 -14.80 -14.88
C GLY A 87 5.60 -15.77 -13.71
N ARG A 88 6.23 -15.32 -12.62
CA ARG A 88 6.67 -16.17 -11.51
C ARG A 88 6.03 -15.75 -10.19
N ILE A 89 5.36 -16.69 -9.53
CA ILE A 89 4.71 -16.43 -8.25
C ILE A 89 5.72 -16.28 -7.10
N GLU A 90 6.89 -16.90 -7.22
CA GLU A 90 7.95 -16.83 -6.22
C GLU A 90 8.51 -15.41 -6.11
N ASP A 91 8.57 -14.67 -7.23
CA ASP A 91 8.99 -13.26 -7.23
C ASP A 91 7.97 -12.39 -6.48
N VAL A 92 6.67 -12.68 -6.65
CA VAL A 92 5.61 -12.00 -5.89
C VAL A 92 5.74 -12.31 -4.41
N GLN A 93 5.93 -13.58 -4.04
CA GLN A 93 6.12 -14.00 -2.66
C GLN A 93 7.29 -13.24 -2.01
N GLN A 94 8.43 -13.17 -2.70
CA GLN A 94 9.62 -12.49 -2.21
C GLN A 94 9.39 -10.98 -2.05
N VAL A 95 8.74 -10.33 -3.02
CA VAL A 95 8.44 -8.89 -2.97
C VAL A 95 7.44 -8.56 -1.86
N LEU A 96 6.45 -9.43 -1.62
CA LEU A 96 5.47 -9.23 -0.55
C LEU A 96 5.98 -9.66 0.83
N GLY A 97 7.10 -10.38 0.88
CA GLY A 97 7.67 -10.91 2.11
C GLY A 97 6.77 -11.95 2.78
N HIS A 98 6.11 -12.79 1.98
CA HIS A 98 5.30 -13.89 2.51
C HIS A 98 6.17 -15.14 2.73
N ILE A 99 6.00 -15.77 3.90
CA ILE A 99 6.71 -17.02 4.23
C ILE A 99 6.23 -18.17 3.34
N ASP A 100 4.95 -18.18 3.03
CA ASP A 100 4.29 -19.18 2.20
C ASP A 100 3.73 -18.52 0.93
N VAL A 101 3.89 -19.20 -0.20
CA VAL A 101 3.33 -18.78 -1.49
C VAL A 101 1.80 -18.69 -1.42
N ASP A 102 1.16 -19.51 -0.60
CA ASP A 102 -0.31 -19.56 -0.50
C ASP A 102 -0.91 -18.24 0.01
N HIS A 103 -0.15 -17.49 0.81
CA HIS A 103 -0.53 -16.14 1.26
C HIS A 103 -0.43 -15.07 0.16
N SER A 104 0.18 -15.39 -0.99
CA SER A 104 0.35 -14.48 -2.12
C SER A 104 -0.84 -14.53 -3.09
N TRP A 105 -1.49 -15.69 -3.24
CA TRP A 105 -2.65 -15.84 -4.13
C TRP A 105 -3.75 -14.81 -3.90
N PRO A 106 -4.15 -14.49 -2.64
CA PRO A 106 -5.19 -13.50 -2.40
C PRO A 106 -4.85 -12.10 -2.94
N TYR A 107 -3.57 -11.76 -3.12
CA TYR A 107 -3.15 -10.45 -3.62
C TYR A 107 -3.24 -10.30 -5.13
N LEU A 108 -3.38 -11.40 -5.85
CA LEU A 108 -3.40 -11.40 -7.30
C LEU A 108 -4.79 -11.05 -7.81
N ASP A 109 -4.78 -10.23 -8.85
CA ASP A 109 -5.92 -9.99 -9.72
C ASP A 109 -5.47 -10.33 -11.13
N VAL A 110 -6.14 -11.28 -11.78
CA VAL A 110 -5.77 -11.77 -13.11
C VAL A 110 -6.59 -11.03 -14.15
N ASP A 111 -5.90 -10.34 -15.06
CA ASP A 111 -6.55 -9.64 -16.17
C ASP A 111 -7.29 -10.65 -17.06
N PRO A 112 -8.60 -10.48 -17.31
CA PRO A 112 -9.38 -11.37 -18.20
C PRO A 112 -8.77 -11.53 -19.59
N ARG A 113 -8.01 -10.55 -20.08
CA ARG A 113 -7.28 -10.63 -21.36
C ARG A 113 -6.16 -11.67 -21.33
N VAL A 114 -5.49 -11.85 -20.19
CA VAL A 114 -4.49 -12.89 -20.01
C VAL A 114 -5.14 -14.27 -20.08
N ILE A 115 -6.29 -14.43 -19.42
CA ILE A 115 -7.08 -15.67 -19.47
C ILE A 115 -7.47 -15.96 -20.92
N ARG A 116 -8.02 -14.98 -21.64
CA ARG A 116 -8.39 -15.14 -23.06
C ARG A 116 -7.22 -15.58 -23.92
N ARG A 117 -6.07 -14.90 -23.81
CA ARG A 117 -4.86 -15.27 -24.57
C ARG A 117 -4.40 -16.69 -24.26
N ALA A 118 -4.48 -17.13 -23.01
CA ALA A 118 -4.12 -18.49 -22.63
C ALA A 118 -5.01 -19.54 -23.33
N PHE A 119 -6.32 -19.28 -23.44
CA PHE A 119 -7.23 -20.13 -24.21
C PHE A 119 -6.91 -20.12 -25.71
N GLU A 120 -6.63 -18.96 -26.29
CA GLU A 120 -6.28 -18.82 -27.72
C GLU A 120 -4.98 -19.56 -28.11
N ILE A 121 -4.05 -19.75 -27.17
CA ILE A 121 -2.81 -20.51 -27.39
C ILE A 121 -3.04 -22.02 -27.27
N ALA A 122 -3.98 -22.44 -26.43
CA ALA A 122 -4.22 -23.84 -26.11
C ALA A 122 -5.12 -24.58 -27.12
N LEU A 123 -5.90 -23.84 -27.91
CA LEU A 123 -6.78 -24.33 -28.98
C LEU A 123 -6.11 -24.22 -30.35
#